data_AF-A0A2N2K426-F1
#
_entry.id   AF-A0A2N2K426-F1
#
_cell.length_a   1.000
_cell.length_b   1.000
_cell.length_c   1.000
_cell.angle_alpha   90.00
_cell.angle_beta   90.00
_cell.angle_gamma   90.00
#
_symmetry.space_group_name_H-M   'P 1'
#
loop_
_entity.id
_entity.type
_entity.pdbx_description
1 polymer ?
#
loop_
_entity_poly.entity_id
_entity_poly.type
_entity_poly.pdbx_seq_one_letter_code
_entity_poly.pdbx_strand_id
1 'polypeptide(L)'
;MRQETDNLSREDRIAYPVRLLSLEGACKYLSCSGDLLEELIALGAFPVVRLGAEPGKGGRDRRKRWVDRFDLDRFIEGRKASIGG
;
A
#
# COMPACT_ATOMS: atom_id res chain seq x y z
N MET A 1 -4.04 0.55 43.75
CA MET A 1 -3.29 -0.58 43.13
C MET A 1 -4.09 -1.03 41.92
N ARG A 2 -3.79 -0.50 40.73
CA ARG A 2 -2.95 -1.09 39.67
C ARG A 2 -3.42 -2.48 39.22
N GLN A 3 -4.12 -2.51 38.09
CA GLN A 3 -3.82 -3.44 36.99
C GLN A 3 -4.04 -2.68 35.66
N GLU A 4 -3.04 -1.86 35.32
CA GLU A 4 -2.65 -1.66 33.92
C GLU A 4 -1.97 -2.95 33.43
N THR A 5 -2.15 -3.23 32.13
CA THR A 5 -1.51 -4.23 31.23
C THR A 5 -2.65 -5.02 30.57
N ASP A 6 -2.85 -5.08 29.27
CA ASP A 6 -1.92 -4.88 28.17
C ASP A 6 -2.78 -4.84 26.88
N ASN A 7 -3.34 -3.68 26.52
CA ASN A 7 -3.95 -3.50 25.20
C ASN A 7 -2.86 -3.25 24.17
N LEU A 8 -1.87 -4.14 24.09
CA LEU A 8 -0.86 -4.12 23.05
C LEU A 8 -1.55 -4.48 21.72
N SER A 9 -1.95 -3.42 21.02
CA SER A 9 -2.10 -3.28 19.58
C SER A 9 -1.66 -4.55 18.83
N ARG A 10 -2.63 -5.40 18.49
CA ARG A 10 -2.41 -6.55 17.61
C ARG A 10 -2.01 -6.14 16.18
N GLU A 11 -2.02 -4.84 15.89
CA GLU A 11 -1.67 -4.28 14.58
C GLU A 11 -0.15 -4.18 14.36
N ASP A 12 0.66 -4.25 15.43
CA ASP A 12 2.12 -4.09 15.33
C ASP A 12 2.90 -5.41 15.14
N ARG A 13 2.21 -6.56 15.05
CA ARG A 13 2.85 -7.85 14.75
C ARG A 13 2.82 -8.16 13.26
N ILE A 14 3.63 -7.43 12.49
CA ILE A 14 3.99 -7.84 11.12
C ILE A 14 4.94 -9.03 11.23
N ALA A 15 4.39 -10.24 11.30
CA ALA A 15 5.13 -11.47 11.63
C ALA A 15 6.12 -11.96 10.54
N TYR A 16 6.10 -11.40 9.34
CA TYR A 16 6.99 -11.68 8.20
C TYR A 16 6.92 -10.45 7.28
N PRO A 17 7.91 -10.14 6.41
CA PRO A 17 7.77 -9.00 5.50
C PRO A 17 6.52 -9.22 4.63
N VAL A 18 5.45 -8.48 4.93
CA VAL A 18 4.19 -8.56 4.20
C VAL A 18 4.47 -8.04 2.80
N ARG A 19 4.48 -8.97 1.84
CA ARG A 19 4.77 -8.67 0.44
C ARG A 19 3.68 -7.81 -0.20
N LEU A 20 2.42 -8.02 0.16
CA LEU A 20 1.27 -7.29 -0.39
C LEU A 20 0.68 -6.36 0.67
N LEU A 21 0.85 -5.06 0.46
CA LEU A 21 0.27 -4.01 1.29
C LEU A 21 -1.14 -3.67 0.81
N SER A 22 -2.07 -3.48 1.74
CA SER A 22 -3.31 -2.75 1.46
C SER A 22 -2.96 -1.29 1.11
N LEU A 23 -3.89 -0.53 0.55
CA LEU A 23 -3.67 0.90 0.31
C LEU A 23 -3.34 1.65 1.61
N GLU A 24 -4.00 1.30 2.71
CA GLU A 24 -3.69 1.87 4.03
C GLU A 24 -2.27 1.49 4.48
N GLY A 25 -1.86 0.23 4.30
CA GLY A 25 -0.51 -0.21 4.60
C GLY A 25 0.55 0.50 3.76
N ALA A 26 0.26 0.75 2.48
CA ALA A 26 1.13 1.52 1.59
C ALA A 26 1.22 3.00 2.01
N CYS A 27 0.11 3.62 2.45
CA CYS A 27 0.12 4.98 3.01
C CYS A 27 1.03 5.08 4.24
N LYS A 28 0.89 4.12 5.18
CA LYS A 28 1.75 4.02 6.36
C LYS A 28 3.22 3.82 5.99
N TYR A 29 3.49 2.97 5.00
CA TYR A 29 4.86 2.69 4.53
C TYR A 29 5.54 3.92 3.91
N LEU A 30 4.79 4.69 3.13
CA LEU A 30 5.28 5.88 2.45
C LEU A 30 5.21 7.16 3.28
N SER A 31 4.59 7.09 4.47
CA SER A 31 4.24 8.27 5.27
C SER A 31 3.49 9.33 4.45
N CYS A 32 2.50 8.91 3.66
CA CYS A 32 1.72 9.79 2.79
C CYS A 32 0.21 9.66 3.06
N SER A 33 -0.58 10.64 2.58
CA SER A 33 -2.03 10.60 2.71
C SER A 33 -2.67 9.62 1.72
N GLY A 34 -3.85 9.11 2.08
CA GLY A 34 -4.66 8.28 1.18
C GLY A 34 -4.99 8.97 -0.13
N ASP A 35 -5.35 10.26 -0.08
CA ASP A 35 -5.70 11.04 -1.27
C ASP A 35 -4.53 11.15 -2.25
N LEU A 36 -3.32 11.43 -1.75
CA LEU A 36 -2.12 11.49 -2.58
C LEU A 36 -1.80 10.13 -3.22
N LEU A 37 -1.94 9.04 -2.45
CA LEU A 37 -1.74 7.69 -2.98
C LEU A 37 -2.76 7.38 -4.08
N GLU A 38 -4.03 7.73 -3.89
CA GLU A 38 -5.09 7.55 -4.88
C GLU A 38 -4.82 8.33 -6.17
N GLU A 39 -4.34 9.57 -6.06
CA GLU A 39 -3.93 10.39 -7.22
C GLU A 39 -2.79 9.72 -8.00
N LEU A 40 -1.73 9.26 -7.31
CA LEU A 40 -0.61 8.59 -7.95
C LEU A 40 -1.03 7.31 -8.68
N ILE A 41 -1.99 6.58 -8.12
CA ILE A 41 -2.59 5.38 -8.73
C ILE A 41 -3.43 5.77 -9.96
N ALA A 42 -4.24 6.82 -9.87
CA ALA A 42 -5.09 7.30 -10.96
C ALA A 42 -4.26 7.78 -12.16
N LEU A 43 -3.10 8.38 -11.90
CA LEU A 43 -2.14 8.80 -12.92
C LEU A 43 -1.38 7.64 -13.58
N GLY A 44 -1.58 6.40 -13.12
CA GLY A 44 -0.90 5.21 -13.65
C GLY A 44 0.60 5.16 -13.36
N ALA A 45 1.09 6.03 -12.48
CA ALA A 45 2.50 6.16 -12.15
C ALA A 45 2.94 5.30 -10.95
N PHE A 46 1.99 4.58 -10.32
CA PHE A 46 2.21 3.87 -9.06
C PHE A 46 1.92 2.35 -9.21
N PRO A 47 2.78 1.46 -8.66
CA PRO A 47 2.61 0.02 -8.83
C PRO A 47 1.42 -0.52 -8.02
N VAL A 48 0.37 -0.99 -8.70
CA VAL A 48 -0.84 -1.55 -8.07
C VAL A 48 -1.21 -2.89 -8.68
N VAL A 49 -1.48 -3.87 -7.82
CA VAL A 49 -2.05 -5.17 -8.15
C VAL A 49 -3.55 -5.14 -7.84
N ARG A 50 -4.38 -5.53 -8.82
CA ARG A 50 -5.84 -5.67 -8.65
C ARG A 50 -6.20 -7.13 -8.50
N LEU A 51 -6.68 -7.52 -7.31
CA LEU A 51 -7.08 -8.90 -7.01
C LEU A 51 -8.61 -9.05 -7.02
N GLY A 52 -9.08 -10.10 -7.70
CA GLY A 52 -10.49 -10.46 -7.82
C GLY A 52 -10.91 -10.72 -9.26
N ALA A 53 -12.15 -11.14 -9.44
CA ALA A 53 -12.73 -11.36 -10.77
C ALA A 53 -12.72 -10.05 -11.57
N GLU A 54 -12.42 -10.15 -12.87
CA GLU A 54 -12.53 -9.01 -13.76
C GLU A 54 -13.99 -8.52 -13.81
N PRO A 55 -14.21 -7.20 -13.81
CA PRO A 55 -15.56 -6.68 -14.01
C PRO A 55 -16.07 -7.10 -15.39
N GLY A 56 -17.32 -7.56 -15.46
CA GLY A 56 -18.01 -7.77 -16.74
C GLY A 56 -18.15 -6.46 -17.53
N LYS A 57 -18.47 -6.55 -18.82
CA LYS A 57 -18.66 -5.37 -19.69
C LYS A 57 -19.62 -4.36 -19.04
N GLY A 58 -19.13 -3.13 -18.82
CA GLY A 58 -19.91 -2.04 -18.23
C GLY A 58 -20.03 -2.06 -16.69
N GLY A 59 -19.42 -3.04 -16.02
CA GLY A 59 -19.41 -3.14 -14.57
C GLY A 59 -18.38 -2.23 -13.91
N ARG A 60 -18.72 -1.69 -12.72
CA ARG A 60 -17.76 -0.96 -11.87
C ARG A 60 -16.67 -1.93 -11.38
N ASP A 61 -15.41 -1.57 -11.54
CA ASP A 61 -14.29 -2.36 -11.00
C ASP A 61 -14.33 -2.33 -9.47
N ARG A 62 -14.62 -3.49 -8.86
CA ARG A 62 -14.68 -3.70 -7.40
C ARG A 62 -13.50 -4.52 -6.89
N ARG A 63 -12.48 -4.78 -7.72
CA ARG A 63 -11.31 -5.55 -7.31
C ARG A 63 -10.59 -4.82 -6.19
N LYS A 64 -10.11 -5.59 -5.20
CA LYS A 64 -9.29 -5.04 -4.12
C LYS A 64 -7.94 -4.62 -4.70
N ARG A 65 -7.50 -3.43 -4.35
CA ARG A 65 -6.20 -2.88 -4.75
C ARG A 65 -5.17 -3.18 -3.68
N TRP A 66 -4.03 -3.68 -4.12
CA TRP A 66 -2.88 -4.05 -3.30
C TRP A 66 -1.61 -3.48 -3.93
N VAL A 67 -0.57 -3.35 -3.13
CA VAL A 67 0.74 -2.88 -3.56
C VAL A 67 1.76 -3.93 -3.19
N ASP A 68 2.54 -4.42 -4.17
CA ASP A 68 3.68 -5.27 -3.88
C ASP A 68 4.82 -4.40 -3.33
N ARG A 69 5.30 -4.74 -2.13
CA ARG A 69 6.35 -3.97 -1.44
C ARG A 69 7.65 -3.94 -2.23
N PHE A 70 8.02 -5.03 -2.92
CA PHE A 70 9.25 -5.06 -3.70
C PHE A 70 9.17 -4.13 -4.91
N ASP A 71 8.03 -4.11 -5.60
CA ASP A 71 7.80 -3.17 -6.70
C ASP A 71 7.77 -1.72 -6.21
N LEU A 72 7.21 -1.49 -5.03
CA LEU A 72 7.22 -0.18 -4.38
C LEU A 72 8.64 0.29 -4.03
N ASP A 73 9.47 -0.59 -3.46
CA ASP A 73 10.87 -0.28 -3.15
C ASP A 73 11.65 0.06 -4.42
N ARG A 74 11.47 -0.72 -5.51
CA ARG A 74 12.09 -0.43 -6.82
C ARG A 74 11.62 0.89 -7.41
N PHE A 75 10.33 1.22 -7.27
CA PHE A 75 9.78 2.49 -7.72
C PHE A 75 10.44 3.67 -6.99
N ILE A 76 10.58 3.58 -5.66
CA ILE A 76 11.23 4.62 -4.84
C ILE A 76 12.69 4.80 -5.26
N GLU A 77 13.45 3.72 -5.39
CA GLU A 77 14.86 3.79 -5.82
C GLU A 77 15.01 4.39 -7.22
N GLY A 78 14.13 4.02 -8.16
CA GLY A 78 14.11 4.62 -9.49
C GLY A 78 13.86 6.14 -9.46
N ARG A 79 12.99 6.62 -8.56
CA ARG A 79 12.72 8.06 -8.40
C ARG A 79 13.88 8.81 -7.76
N LYS A 80 14.57 8.23 -6.77
CA LYS A 80 15.77 8.85 -6.17
C LYS A 80 16.85 9.10 -7.22
N ALA A 81 17.09 8.13 -8.10
CA ALA A 81 18.07 8.26 -9.18
C ALA A 81 17.75 9.42 -10.14
N SER A 82 16.46 9.69 -10.38
CA SER A 82 16.02 10.78 -11.27
C SER A 82 16.16 12.20 -10.70
N ILE A 83 16.36 12.35 -9.39
CA ILE A 83 16.48 13.66 -8.72
C ILE A 83 17.95 14.02 -8.41
N GLY A 84 18.83 13.02 -8.33
CA GLY A 84 20.26 13.20 -8.06
C GLY A 84 21.18 13.20 -9.29
N GLY A 85 20.62 13.30 -10.50
CA GLY A 85 21.34 13.32 -11.79
C GLY A 85 21.38 14.70 -12.42
#